data_AF-A0A0F3IWA5-F1
#
_entry.id   AF-A0A0F3IWA5-F1
#
_cell.length_a   1.000
_cell.length_b   1.000
_cell.length_c   1.000
_cell.angle_alpha   90.00
_cell.angle_beta   90.00
_cell.angle_gamma   90.00
#
_symmetry.space_group_name_H-M   'P 1'
#
loop_
_entity.id
_entity.type
_entity.pdbx_description
1 polymer ?
#
loop_
_entity_poly.entity_id
_entity_poly.type
_entity_poly.pdbx_seq_one_letter_code
_entity_poly.pdbx_strand_id
1 'polypeptide(L)'
;MTDVVQNLSRVHGTQEALALVRGVAPTGKAGEAFHYSNTNFELLGRIAETVTGQTLEALCQSRVFEPAGMRQTTTVGWPLTENQSHGYLVTGDGTLFDATGLPVDIGGDGGLITTTADMVRFLDALFTQKILLSEADLARMTQPLTTVNRFDGGSLTFGFGMSSIRTGTDVFHGFSGGEATNLSATHWSAATGSIVSTMENRDRVPEGKTATYDLNLQELARLAQTGTVSGLTLLDATDTLTISDSSAAALALRMGTDGVTLVQGTSEIRFAALHSDQVSFADGSRLLIGTASSETLSGSAGNDRFVESGGQDWLSGGAGQDHLSLAGARAEYQLSQDGAGGWLLSSAAGTSRLTGIETLDFADQTYALPSPAVSGPEVHRFYNKAVGTHFWTASESEIAALKAKGGGFTYEGPVFHAAGTDGTLDVFRLFHAKSGRHFYTASADERNAVLANGKSGYRDEGVAFKAYSGDSGPQEAVHRLFHTKTGTHFYTDSLAEKDALLLGQKDFTYEGIAFWVMS
;
A
#
# COMPACT_ATOMS: atom_id res chain seq x y z
N MET A 1 -16.70 -24.07 11.08
CA MET A 1 -16.40 -22.96 12.01
C MET A 1 -16.58 -23.36 13.47
N THR A 2 -17.63 -24.12 13.83
CA THR A 2 -17.93 -24.47 15.23
C THR A 2 -16.88 -25.31 15.96
N ASP A 3 -16.23 -26.28 15.29
CA ASP A 3 -15.17 -27.10 15.92
C ASP A 3 -13.82 -26.38 16.06
N VAL A 4 -13.50 -25.47 15.14
CA VAL A 4 -12.24 -24.70 15.16
C VAL A 4 -12.26 -23.69 16.30
N VAL A 5 -13.38 -22.97 16.47
CA VAL A 5 -13.56 -21.99 17.56
C VAL A 5 -13.63 -22.66 18.94
N GLN A 6 -14.16 -23.90 19.03
CA GLN A 6 -14.18 -24.65 20.31
C GLN A 6 -12.81 -25.19 20.75
N ASN A 7 -11.88 -25.43 19.83
CA ASN A 7 -10.51 -25.83 20.18
C ASN A 7 -9.59 -24.62 20.47
N LEU A 8 -9.84 -23.47 19.84
CA LEU A 8 -9.07 -22.23 20.04
C LEU A 8 -9.32 -21.52 21.38
N SER A 9 -10.24 -22.00 22.20
CA SER A 9 -10.57 -21.41 23.51
C SER A 9 -9.91 -22.10 24.70
N ARG A 10 -8.97 -23.02 24.46
CA ARG A 10 -8.26 -23.76 25.53
C ARG A 10 -6.83 -23.29 25.60
N VAL A 11 -6.44 -22.77 26.77
CA VAL A 11 -5.03 -22.56 27.13
C VAL A 11 -4.47 -23.95 27.47
N HIS A 12 -3.41 -24.38 26.81
CA HIS A 12 -2.65 -25.54 27.26
C HIS A 12 -1.37 -25.07 27.96
N GLY A 13 -1.24 -25.37 29.25
CA GLY A 13 0.05 -25.29 29.92
C GLY A 13 0.91 -26.52 29.58
N THR A 14 2.23 -26.45 29.78
CA THR A 14 3.18 -27.55 29.50
C THR A 14 2.71 -28.94 29.97
N GLN A 15 2.08 -29.04 31.15
CA GLN A 15 1.61 -30.32 31.67
C GLN A 15 0.43 -30.90 30.87
N GLU A 16 -0.46 -30.05 30.37
CA GLU A 16 -1.64 -30.43 29.58
C GLU A 16 -1.24 -30.80 28.15
N ALA A 17 -0.33 -30.02 27.54
CA ALA A 17 0.26 -30.33 26.25
C ALA A 17 0.97 -31.70 26.26
N LEU A 18 1.76 -31.98 27.31
CA LEU A 18 2.42 -33.29 27.48
C LEU A 18 1.44 -34.43 27.76
N ALA A 19 0.27 -34.15 28.34
CA ALA A 19 -0.78 -35.15 28.54
C ALA A 19 -1.43 -35.58 27.21
N LEU A 20 -1.58 -34.66 26.25
CA LEU A 20 -2.17 -34.93 24.93
C LEU A 20 -1.35 -35.93 24.10
N VAL A 21 -0.03 -35.89 24.25
CA VAL A 21 0.89 -36.76 23.49
C VAL A 21 1.23 -38.07 24.22
N ARG A 22 0.73 -38.27 25.44
CA ARG A 22 1.06 -39.45 26.25
C ARG A 22 0.48 -40.70 25.60
N GLY A 23 1.36 -41.64 25.24
CA GLY A 23 0.96 -42.89 24.58
C GLY A 23 0.91 -42.80 23.05
N VAL A 24 1.23 -41.64 22.47
CA VAL A 24 1.45 -41.50 21.02
C VAL A 24 2.81 -42.13 20.67
N ALA A 25 2.85 -42.92 19.60
CA ALA A 25 4.08 -43.54 19.13
C ALA A 25 5.07 -42.47 18.59
N PRO A 26 6.37 -42.58 18.88
CA PRO A 26 7.39 -41.72 18.27
C PRO A 26 7.39 -41.84 16.75
N THR A 27 7.76 -40.77 16.06
CA THR A 27 7.88 -40.74 14.59
C THR A 27 9.06 -41.57 14.06
N GLY A 28 10.01 -41.93 14.93
CA GLY A 28 11.17 -42.75 14.60
C GLY A 28 11.98 -43.11 15.86
N LYS A 29 13.13 -43.79 15.70
CA LYS A 29 14.02 -44.03 16.83
C LYS A 29 14.81 -42.77 17.18
N ALA A 30 15.14 -42.62 18.46
CA ALA A 30 15.92 -41.49 18.95
C ALA A 30 17.26 -41.37 18.22
N GLY A 31 17.53 -40.18 17.66
CA GLY A 31 18.78 -39.85 16.98
C GLY A 31 18.89 -40.31 15.51
N GLU A 32 17.90 -41.03 14.96
CA GLU A 32 17.98 -41.52 13.57
C GLU A 32 17.55 -40.48 12.52
N ALA A 33 16.65 -39.55 12.86
CA ALA A 33 16.16 -38.52 11.95
C ALA A 33 15.76 -37.24 12.71
N PHE A 34 15.84 -36.10 12.01
CA PHE A 34 15.35 -34.83 12.52
C PHE A 34 13.88 -34.63 12.16
N HIS A 35 13.06 -34.38 13.18
CA HIS A 35 11.68 -33.94 13.05
C HIS A 35 11.46 -32.79 14.03
N TYR A 36 11.07 -31.62 13.51
CA TYR A 36 10.67 -30.52 14.37
C TYR A 36 9.41 -30.92 15.14
N SER A 37 9.41 -30.68 16.45
CA SER A 37 8.30 -31.04 17.33
C SER A 37 8.29 -30.09 18.52
N ASN A 38 7.20 -29.34 18.64
CA ASN A 38 6.89 -28.48 19.78
C ASN A 38 6.95 -29.24 21.12
N THR A 39 6.49 -30.49 21.13
CA THR A 39 6.56 -31.38 22.32
C THR A 39 7.96 -31.48 22.92
N ASN A 40 9.03 -31.38 22.11
CA ASN A 40 10.39 -31.41 22.61
C ASN A 40 10.69 -30.21 23.51
N PHE A 41 10.22 -29.03 23.15
CA PHE A 41 10.46 -27.79 23.88
C PHE A 41 9.58 -27.69 25.13
N GLU A 42 8.35 -28.20 25.07
CA GLU A 42 7.52 -28.37 26.26
C GLU A 42 8.19 -29.29 27.30
N LEU A 43 8.76 -30.40 26.84
CA LEU A 43 9.51 -31.29 27.72
C LEU A 43 10.77 -30.60 28.31
N LEU A 44 11.47 -29.78 27.53
CA LEU A 44 12.63 -29.01 28.02
C LEU A 44 12.22 -27.99 29.08
N GLY A 45 11.11 -27.28 28.89
CA GLY A 45 10.51 -26.41 29.90
C GLY A 45 10.27 -27.17 31.20
N ARG A 46 9.63 -28.34 31.11
CA ARG A 46 9.35 -29.18 32.29
C ARG A 46 10.61 -29.69 32.99
N ILE A 47 11.64 -30.06 32.23
CA ILE A 47 12.94 -30.47 32.78
C ILE A 47 13.56 -29.30 33.55
N ALA A 48 13.57 -28.09 32.97
CA ALA A 48 14.12 -26.90 33.60
C ALA A 48 13.42 -26.58 34.93
N GLU A 49 12.09 -26.64 34.97
CA GLU A 49 11.32 -26.45 36.20
C GLU A 49 11.63 -27.51 37.25
N THR A 50 11.67 -28.78 36.84
CA THR A 50 11.89 -29.91 37.75
C THR A 50 13.28 -29.86 38.38
N VAL A 51 14.31 -29.51 37.59
CA VAL A 51 15.70 -29.44 38.05
C VAL A 51 15.94 -28.26 38.99
N THR A 52 15.28 -27.12 38.74
CA THR A 52 15.54 -25.88 39.47
C THR A 52 14.56 -25.60 40.61
N GLY A 53 13.36 -26.18 40.54
CA GLY A 53 12.23 -25.85 41.42
C GLY A 53 11.61 -24.48 41.15
N GLN A 54 12.00 -23.79 40.08
CA GLN A 54 11.45 -22.49 39.65
C GLN A 54 10.52 -22.68 38.46
N THR A 55 9.54 -21.80 38.28
CA THR A 55 8.70 -21.80 37.07
C THR A 55 9.53 -21.41 35.84
N LEU A 56 9.11 -21.85 34.65
CA LEU A 56 9.78 -21.44 33.42
C LEU A 56 9.84 -19.91 33.27
N GLU A 57 8.75 -19.22 33.62
CA GLU A 57 8.68 -17.77 33.69
C GLU A 57 9.80 -17.16 34.55
N ALA A 58 9.94 -17.65 35.79
CA ALA A 58 10.96 -17.13 36.72
C ALA A 58 12.38 -17.40 36.21
N LEU A 59 12.60 -18.52 35.53
CA LEU A 59 13.88 -18.84 34.91
C LEU A 59 14.18 -17.91 33.74
N CYS A 60 13.23 -17.72 32.82
CA CYS A 60 13.37 -16.80 31.70
C CYS A 60 13.62 -15.37 32.16
N GLN A 61 12.86 -14.89 33.15
CA GLN A 61 13.03 -13.56 33.74
C GLN A 61 14.44 -13.37 34.31
N SER A 62 14.86 -14.26 35.23
CA SER A 62 16.11 -14.08 35.98
C SER A 62 17.39 -14.43 35.20
N ARG A 63 17.30 -15.34 34.22
CA ARG A 63 18.47 -15.84 33.48
C ARG A 63 18.62 -15.25 32.08
N VAL A 64 17.56 -14.70 31.51
CA VAL A 64 17.56 -14.19 30.12
C VAL A 64 17.09 -12.74 30.07
N PHE A 65 15.86 -12.44 30.50
CA PHE A 65 15.26 -11.12 30.26
C PHE A 65 15.95 -10.02 31.05
N GLU A 66 16.15 -10.20 32.35
CA GLU A 66 16.84 -9.20 33.17
C GLU A 66 18.30 -9.00 32.75
N PRO A 67 19.12 -10.05 32.55
CA PRO A 67 20.49 -9.87 32.07
C PRO A 67 20.60 -9.23 30.69
N ALA A 68 19.71 -9.57 29.75
CA ALA A 68 19.70 -8.98 28.40
C ALA A 68 19.03 -7.59 28.36
N GLY A 69 18.35 -7.17 29.43
CA GLY A 69 17.62 -5.90 29.49
C GLY A 69 16.32 -5.89 28.69
N MET A 70 15.68 -7.06 28.54
CA MET A 70 14.41 -7.25 27.84
C MET A 70 13.22 -6.90 28.74
N ARG A 71 12.91 -5.61 28.86
CA ARG A 71 11.96 -5.10 29.88
C ARG A 71 10.49 -5.19 29.46
N GLN A 72 10.22 -5.51 28.20
CA GLN A 72 8.89 -5.61 27.61
C GLN A 72 8.56 -7.04 27.19
N THR A 73 9.26 -8.01 27.79
CA THR A 73 9.14 -9.42 27.46
C THR A 73 8.54 -10.21 28.62
N THR A 74 7.58 -11.09 28.34
CA THR A 74 6.95 -11.98 29.33
C THR A 74 6.56 -13.32 28.70
N THR A 75 6.45 -14.35 29.54
CA THR A 75 5.91 -15.67 29.17
C THR A 75 4.48 -15.87 29.71
N VAL A 76 3.95 -14.90 30.45
CA VAL A 76 2.55 -14.93 30.94
C VAL A 76 1.66 -14.44 29.81
N GLY A 77 1.07 -15.40 29.10
CA GLY A 77 0.00 -15.13 28.14
C GLY A 77 -1.25 -14.64 28.87
N TRP A 78 -1.71 -13.44 28.49
CA TRP A 78 -3.04 -12.91 28.79
C TRP A 78 -3.33 -12.45 30.25
N PRO A 79 -4.10 -11.35 30.46
CA PRO A 79 -4.71 -10.49 29.45
C PRO A 79 -3.71 -9.57 28.79
N LEU A 80 -3.99 -9.26 27.54
CA LEU A 80 -3.16 -8.35 26.76
C LEU A 80 -3.17 -6.95 27.38
N THR A 81 -2.03 -6.28 27.32
CA THR A 81 -1.95 -4.85 27.70
C THR A 81 -2.37 -3.99 26.52
N GLU A 82 -2.82 -2.77 26.76
CA GLU A 82 -3.20 -1.83 25.68
C GLU A 82 -2.09 -1.68 24.62
N ASN A 83 -0.82 -1.88 24.96
CA ASN A 83 0.32 -1.66 24.06
C ASN A 83 0.79 -2.89 23.27
N GLN A 84 -0.02 -3.95 23.17
CA GLN A 84 0.29 -5.12 22.36
C GLN A 84 -0.37 -5.04 20.98
N SER A 85 0.34 -5.53 19.96
CA SER A 85 -0.21 -5.61 18.61
C SER A 85 -1.37 -6.61 18.56
N HIS A 86 -2.42 -6.25 17.83
CA HIS A 86 -3.52 -7.16 17.55
C HIS A 86 -3.06 -8.27 16.61
N GLY A 87 -3.44 -9.52 16.88
CA GLY A 87 -3.12 -10.67 16.04
C GLY A 87 -4.31 -11.09 15.16
N TYR A 88 -4.06 -11.34 13.87
CA TYR A 88 -5.11 -11.61 12.89
C TYR A 88 -4.96 -13.00 12.25
N LEU A 89 -6.06 -13.77 12.19
CA LEU A 89 -6.15 -14.96 11.34
C LEU A 89 -6.55 -14.55 9.92
N VAL A 90 -5.93 -15.14 8.92
CA VAL A 90 -6.36 -14.98 7.52
C VAL A 90 -7.38 -16.07 7.19
N THR A 91 -8.61 -15.69 6.86
CA THR A 91 -9.66 -16.63 6.44
C THR A 91 -9.45 -17.07 4.99
N GLY A 92 -10.05 -18.20 4.60
CA GLY A 92 -9.85 -18.78 3.27
C GLY A 92 -10.29 -17.89 2.10
N ASP A 93 -11.15 -16.90 2.34
CA ASP A 93 -11.54 -15.86 1.39
C ASP A 93 -10.55 -14.67 1.33
N GLY A 94 -9.65 -14.52 2.31
CA GLY A 94 -8.62 -13.47 2.38
C GLY A 94 -8.91 -12.38 3.42
N THR A 95 -10.02 -12.47 4.15
CA THR A 95 -10.39 -11.52 5.21
C THR A 95 -9.54 -11.73 6.47
N LEU A 96 -9.25 -10.64 7.20
CA LEU A 96 -8.58 -10.70 8.50
C LEU A 96 -9.61 -10.84 9.62
N PHE A 97 -9.46 -11.87 10.46
CA PHE A 97 -10.24 -12.06 11.67
C PHE A 97 -9.37 -11.69 12.88
N ASP A 98 -9.78 -10.66 13.62
CA ASP A 98 -9.10 -10.28 14.86
C ASP A 98 -9.22 -11.39 15.91
N ALA A 99 -8.09 -12.03 16.17
CA ALA A 99 -7.94 -13.14 17.10
C ALA A 99 -7.08 -12.76 18.32
N THR A 100 -6.85 -11.46 18.53
CA THR A 100 -6.12 -10.89 19.66
C THR A 100 -6.66 -11.40 21.01
N GLY A 101 -7.98 -11.57 21.12
CA GLY A 101 -8.63 -12.08 22.32
C GLY A 101 -8.53 -13.60 22.54
N LEU A 102 -7.94 -14.36 21.62
CA LEU A 102 -7.81 -15.81 21.76
C LEU A 102 -6.65 -16.17 22.69
N PRO A 103 -6.81 -17.18 23.55
CA PRO A 103 -5.71 -17.68 24.36
C PRO A 103 -4.59 -18.23 23.48
N VAL A 104 -3.36 -17.80 23.77
CA VAL A 104 -2.13 -18.30 23.16
C VAL A 104 -1.55 -19.38 24.08
N ASP A 105 -0.97 -20.44 23.53
CA ASP A 105 -0.32 -21.49 24.31
C ASP A 105 0.82 -20.89 25.17
N ILE A 106 0.89 -21.33 26.44
CA ILE A 106 1.83 -20.86 27.45
C ILE A 106 2.77 -22.02 27.82
N GLY A 107 3.72 -22.29 26.91
CA GLY A 107 4.55 -23.49 26.93
C GLY A 107 6.04 -23.22 26.77
N GLY A 108 6.83 -24.28 26.77
CA GLY A 108 8.27 -24.19 26.46
C GLY A 108 8.56 -24.01 24.97
N ASP A 109 7.59 -24.30 24.10
CA ASP A 109 7.66 -24.31 22.64
C ASP A 109 7.21 -23.02 21.96
N GLY A 110 6.39 -22.23 22.65
CA GLY A 110 5.79 -20.99 22.18
C GLY A 110 5.15 -20.20 23.33
N GLY A 111 4.68 -18.98 23.06
CA GLY A 111 3.98 -18.18 24.07
C GLY A 111 4.73 -16.99 24.65
N LEU A 112 5.90 -16.66 24.12
CA LEU A 112 6.60 -15.43 24.49
C LEU A 112 5.89 -14.21 23.89
N ILE A 113 5.55 -13.24 24.73
CA ILE A 113 5.14 -11.91 24.29
C ILE A 113 6.36 -10.99 24.44
N THR A 114 6.77 -10.35 23.35
CA THR A 114 8.02 -9.57 23.27
C THR A 114 7.90 -8.44 22.23
N THR A 115 8.92 -7.60 22.14
CA THR A 115 9.11 -6.62 21.06
C THR A 115 10.30 -6.99 20.18
N THR A 116 10.39 -6.39 18.99
CA THR A 116 11.58 -6.51 18.13
C THR A 116 12.82 -5.94 18.83
N ALA A 117 12.68 -4.85 19.58
CA ALA A 117 13.78 -4.26 20.36
C ALA A 117 14.33 -5.22 21.42
N ASP A 118 13.45 -5.91 22.15
CA ASP A 118 13.89 -6.91 23.14
C ASP A 118 14.49 -8.16 22.48
N MET A 119 14.00 -8.59 21.33
CA MET A 119 14.63 -9.66 20.56
C MET A 119 16.03 -9.28 20.05
N VAL A 120 16.23 -8.03 19.64
CA VAL A 120 17.57 -7.51 19.31
C VAL A 120 18.47 -7.56 20.55
N ARG A 121 17.98 -7.12 21.71
CA ARG A 121 18.74 -7.20 22.98
C ARG A 121 19.10 -8.64 23.34
N PHE A 122 18.19 -9.59 23.12
CA PHE A 122 18.46 -11.00 23.35
C PHE A 122 19.64 -11.52 22.53
N LEU A 123 19.60 -11.32 21.20
CA LEU A 123 20.69 -11.78 20.34
C LEU A 123 22.00 -11.00 20.56
N ASP A 124 21.92 -9.72 20.92
CA ASP A 124 23.09 -8.92 21.27
C ASP A 124 23.74 -9.46 22.55
N ALA A 125 22.95 -9.72 23.59
CA ALA A 125 23.42 -10.32 24.83
C ALA A 125 23.99 -11.74 24.63
N LEU A 126 23.43 -12.52 23.70
CA LEU A 126 23.84 -13.89 23.42
C LEU A 126 25.11 -13.97 22.56
N PHE A 127 25.17 -13.26 21.44
CA PHE A 127 26.23 -13.41 20.43
C PHE A 127 27.29 -12.32 20.46
N THR A 128 26.89 -11.07 20.70
CA THR A 128 27.82 -9.93 20.68
C THR A 128 28.49 -9.75 22.04
N GLN A 129 27.69 -9.60 23.10
CA GLN A 129 28.20 -9.40 24.47
C GLN A 129 28.58 -10.71 25.14
N LYS A 130 27.99 -11.84 24.70
CA LYS A 130 28.20 -13.20 25.24
C LYS A 130 28.02 -13.26 26.77
N ILE A 131 26.99 -12.59 27.28
CA ILE A 131 26.72 -12.52 28.73
C ILE A 131 25.71 -13.58 29.20
N LEU A 132 25.02 -14.25 28.28
CA LEU A 132 23.99 -15.25 28.61
C LEU A 132 24.54 -16.68 28.71
N LEU A 133 25.58 -17.02 27.94
CA LEU A 133 26.18 -18.36 27.90
C LEU A 133 27.71 -18.30 27.94
N SER A 134 28.33 -19.36 28.44
CA SER A 134 29.77 -19.57 28.25
C SER A 134 30.09 -19.75 26.76
N GLU A 135 31.32 -19.43 26.33
CA GLU A 135 31.71 -19.64 24.93
C GLU A 135 31.56 -21.10 24.49
N ALA A 136 31.82 -22.05 25.39
CA ALA A 136 31.69 -23.47 25.12
C ALA A 136 30.21 -23.88 24.91
N ASP A 137 29.29 -23.33 25.71
CA ASP A 137 27.87 -23.64 25.57
C ASP A 137 27.24 -22.91 24.38
N LEU A 138 27.69 -21.69 24.07
CA LEU A 138 27.28 -20.99 22.84
C LEU A 138 27.73 -21.74 21.59
N ALA A 139 28.96 -22.26 21.57
CA ALA A 139 29.46 -23.09 20.48
C ALA A 139 28.67 -24.40 20.33
N ARG A 140 28.23 -25.01 21.43
CA ARG A 140 27.33 -26.18 21.40
C ARG A 140 25.95 -25.81 20.88
N MET A 141 25.40 -24.66 21.28
CA MET A 141 24.09 -24.18 20.85
C MET A 141 24.01 -24.01 19.34
N THR A 142 25.07 -23.49 18.71
CA THR A 142 25.12 -23.22 17.27
C THR A 142 25.74 -24.33 16.44
N GLN A 143 26.26 -25.39 17.05
CA GLN A 143 26.79 -26.54 16.32
C GLN A 143 25.68 -27.16 15.45
N PRO A 144 25.86 -27.27 14.12
CA PRO A 144 24.90 -27.93 13.25
C PRO A 144 24.75 -29.41 13.64
N LEU A 145 23.57 -29.79 14.14
CA LEU A 145 23.19 -31.18 14.44
C LEU A 145 22.45 -31.83 13.27
N THR A 146 21.77 -31.02 12.46
CA THR A 146 21.10 -31.47 11.25
C THR A 146 21.03 -30.36 10.20
N THR A 147 20.72 -30.73 8.97
CA THR A 147 20.46 -29.82 7.84
C THR A 147 19.12 -30.18 7.21
N VAL A 148 18.30 -29.16 6.96
CA VAL A 148 17.04 -29.28 6.20
C VAL A 148 17.08 -28.37 4.98
N ASN A 149 16.38 -28.78 3.92
CA ASN A 149 16.24 -27.97 2.72
C ASN A 149 15.17 -26.89 2.94
N ARG A 150 15.46 -25.68 2.48
CA ARG A 150 14.51 -24.56 2.46
C ARG A 150 13.68 -24.61 1.18
N PHE A 151 12.50 -23.99 1.21
CA PHE A 151 11.60 -23.88 0.06
C PHE A 151 12.19 -23.06 -1.10
N ASP A 152 13.10 -22.13 -0.80
CA ASP A 152 13.83 -21.31 -1.78
C ASP A 152 15.04 -22.02 -2.40
N GLY A 153 15.23 -23.32 -2.12
CA GLY A 153 16.38 -24.11 -2.59
C GLY A 153 17.66 -23.93 -1.76
N GLY A 154 17.62 -23.11 -0.70
CA GLY A 154 18.71 -22.98 0.27
C GLY A 154 18.75 -24.12 1.30
N SER A 155 19.67 -24.03 2.25
CA SER A 155 19.76 -24.94 3.39
C SER A 155 19.68 -24.20 4.71
N LEU A 156 19.07 -24.85 5.70
CA LEU A 156 18.92 -24.39 7.08
C LEU A 156 19.51 -25.46 7.99
N THR A 157 20.38 -25.09 8.93
CA THR A 157 20.88 -26.03 9.93
C THR A 157 20.25 -25.78 11.29
N PHE A 158 20.05 -26.83 12.09
CA PHE A 158 19.56 -26.70 13.47
C PHE A 158 20.63 -27.16 14.46
N GLY A 159 20.83 -26.37 15.50
CA GLY A 159 21.52 -26.74 16.74
C GLY A 159 20.53 -26.89 17.90
N PHE A 160 20.91 -26.47 19.11
CA PHE A 160 19.99 -26.47 20.25
C PHE A 160 19.13 -25.21 20.27
N GLY A 161 17.87 -25.32 19.80
CA GLY A 161 16.93 -24.19 19.80
C GLY A 161 17.32 -23.02 18.89
N MET A 162 18.34 -23.20 18.05
CA MET A 162 18.88 -22.19 17.15
C MET A 162 18.97 -22.75 15.74
N SER A 163 18.51 -21.96 14.79
CA SER A 163 18.67 -22.25 13.37
C SER A 163 19.79 -21.40 12.78
N SER A 164 20.43 -21.86 11.70
CA SER A 164 21.46 -21.09 11.00
C SER A 164 21.27 -21.15 9.49
N ILE A 165 21.38 -20.00 8.85
CA ILE A 165 21.25 -19.82 7.40
C ILE A 165 22.60 -19.32 6.87
N ARG A 166 23.15 -20.00 5.87
CA ARG A 166 24.37 -19.54 5.19
C ARG A 166 24.00 -18.81 3.91
N THR A 167 24.43 -17.56 3.80
CA THR A 167 24.24 -16.73 2.60
C THR A 167 25.59 -16.19 2.18
N GLY A 168 26.10 -16.69 1.05
CA GLY A 168 27.48 -16.39 0.62
C GLY A 168 28.52 -16.86 1.64
N THR A 169 29.33 -15.92 2.13
CA THR A 169 30.35 -16.17 3.17
C THR A 169 29.84 -15.96 4.59
N ASP A 170 28.63 -15.39 4.76
CA ASP A 170 28.06 -15.08 6.08
C ASP A 170 27.16 -16.21 6.58
N VAL A 171 27.05 -16.31 7.91
CA VAL A 171 26.15 -17.22 8.61
C VAL A 171 25.28 -16.40 9.54
N PHE A 172 23.98 -16.53 9.36
CA PHE A 172 22.96 -15.91 10.19
C PHE A 172 22.46 -16.92 11.21
N HIS A 173 22.71 -16.67 12.50
CA HIS A 173 22.17 -17.47 13.60
C HIS A 173 20.88 -16.84 14.11
N GLY A 174 19.81 -17.61 14.19
CA GLY A 174 18.52 -17.07 14.60
C GLY A 174 17.43 -18.10 14.70
N PHE A 175 16.20 -17.61 14.77
CA PHE A 175 15.00 -18.43 14.81
C PHE A 175 13.85 -17.68 14.16
N SER A 176 12.85 -18.44 13.73
CA SER A 176 11.55 -17.94 13.29
C SER A 176 10.47 -18.47 14.23
N GLY A 177 9.48 -17.62 14.52
CA GLY A 177 8.26 -18.00 15.22
C GLY A 177 7.08 -17.98 14.28
N GLY A 178 6.16 -18.92 14.46
CA GLY A 178 4.89 -18.94 13.76
C GLY A 178 3.81 -19.44 14.68
N GLU A 179 2.92 -18.53 15.06
CA GLU A 179 1.66 -18.80 15.73
C GLU A 179 0.52 -18.40 14.80
N ALA A 180 -0.68 -18.91 15.03
CA ALA A 180 -1.81 -18.73 14.12
C ALA A 180 -2.11 -17.25 13.79
N THR A 181 -1.73 -16.31 14.67
CA THR A 181 -1.96 -14.87 14.50
C THR A 181 -0.70 -14.04 14.27
N ASN A 182 0.50 -14.63 14.36
CA ASN A 182 1.74 -13.86 14.38
C ASN A 182 2.91 -14.64 13.79
N LEU A 183 3.72 -13.97 12.97
CA LEU A 183 4.98 -14.49 12.46
C LEU A 183 6.13 -13.64 12.98
N SER A 184 7.28 -14.25 13.22
CA SER A 184 8.49 -13.53 13.60
C SER A 184 9.75 -14.17 13.04
N ALA A 185 10.79 -13.37 12.88
CA ALA A 185 12.12 -13.85 12.54
C ALA A 185 13.18 -12.94 13.16
N THR A 186 14.14 -13.52 13.87
CA THR A 186 15.24 -12.77 14.49
C THR A 186 16.55 -13.47 14.21
N HIS A 187 17.51 -12.75 13.62
CA HIS A 187 18.80 -13.29 13.18
C HIS A 187 19.97 -12.35 13.47
N TRP A 188 21.12 -12.92 13.82
CA TRP A 188 22.41 -12.26 14.01
C TRP A 188 23.41 -12.72 12.95
N SER A 189 24.09 -11.78 12.30
CA SER A 189 25.12 -12.02 11.29
C SER A 189 26.48 -12.27 11.93
N ALA A 190 27.08 -13.44 11.65
CA ALA A 190 28.40 -13.79 12.16
C ALA A 190 29.53 -12.96 11.56
N ALA A 191 29.38 -12.48 10.32
CA ALA A 191 30.37 -11.67 9.66
C ALA A 191 30.38 -10.21 10.13
N THR A 192 29.20 -9.64 10.42
CA THR A 192 29.06 -8.20 10.71
C THR A 192 28.71 -7.88 12.16
N GLY A 193 28.17 -8.84 12.91
CA GLY A 193 27.57 -8.62 14.22
C GLY A 193 26.21 -7.93 14.17
N SER A 194 25.65 -7.67 12.99
CA SER A 194 24.35 -7.01 12.83
C SER A 194 23.20 -7.94 13.23
N ILE A 195 22.14 -7.37 13.79
CA ILE A 195 20.93 -8.10 14.20
C ILE A 195 19.73 -7.53 13.47
N VAL A 196 18.89 -8.42 12.94
CA VAL A 196 17.61 -8.08 12.31
C VAL A 196 16.51 -8.84 13.03
N SER A 197 15.44 -8.14 13.43
CA SER A 197 14.24 -8.74 14.00
C SER A 197 13.01 -8.19 13.28
N THR A 198 12.14 -9.08 12.81
CA THR A 198 10.86 -8.75 12.20
C THR A 198 9.73 -9.47 12.95
N MET A 199 8.58 -8.81 13.04
CA MET A 199 7.35 -9.36 13.60
C MET A 199 6.18 -8.90 12.73
N GLU A 200 5.31 -9.82 12.40
CA GLU A 200 4.09 -9.60 11.62
C GLU A 200 2.91 -10.11 12.44
N ASN A 201 1.80 -9.40 12.38
CA ASN A 201 0.64 -9.64 13.22
C ASN A 201 -0.49 -10.38 12.51
N ARG A 202 -0.11 -11.25 11.56
CA ARG A 202 -0.99 -12.18 10.86
C ARG A 202 -0.22 -13.43 10.44
N ASP A 203 -0.95 -14.48 10.09
CA ASP A 203 -0.41 -15.66 9.39
C ASP A 203 -0.23 -15.40 7.88
N ARG A 204 0.43 -16.34 7.18
CA ARG A 204 0.68 -16.28 5.74
C ARG A 204 -0.61 -16.05 4.94
N VAL A 205 -0.59 -15.03 4.09
CA VAL A 205 -1.60 -14.83 3.06
C VAL A 205 -1.48 -15.96 2.02
N PRO A 206 -2.57 -16.67 1.68
CA PRO A 206 -2.54 -17.67 0.63
C PRO A 206 -2.05 -17.10 -0.70
N GLU A 207 -1.25 -17.87 -1.43
CA GLU A 207 -0.69 -17.46 -2.73
C GLU A 207 -1.80 -16.96 -3.68
N GLY A 208 -1.63 -15.75 -4.23
CA GLY A 208 -2.60 -15.12 -5.12
C GLY A 208 -3.72 -14.32 -4.44
N LYS A 209 -3.61 -14.00 -3.14
CA LYS A 209 -4.56 -13.14 -2.42
C LYS A 209 -3.91 -11.88 -1.86
N THR A 210 -4.69 -10.81 -1.77
CA THR A 210 -4.33 -9.52 -1.16
C THR A 210 -4.98 -9.42 0.21
N ALA A 211 -4.28 -8.87 1.19
CA ALA A 211 -4.82 -8.55 2.50
C ALA A 211 -5.14 -7.05 2.59
N THR A 212 -6.26 -6.71 3.21
CA THR A 212 -6.75 -5.32 3.33
C THR A 212 -6.76 -4.91 4.80
N TYR A 213 -6.20 -3.74 5.12
CA TYR A 213 -6.12 -3.19 6.48
C TYR A 213 -7.07 -1.99 6.64
N ASP A 214 -8.00 -2.07 7.59
CA ASP A 214 -8.85 -0.95 8.01
C ASP A 214 -8.34 -0.40 9.36
N LEU A 215 -7.61 0.71 9.36
CA LEU A 215 -7.19 1.40 10.59
C LEU A 215 -8.17 2.53 10.91
N ASN A 216 -8.76 2.52 12.11
CA ASN A 216 -9.58 3.61 12.62
C ASN A 216 -8.72 4.67 13.35
N LEU A 217 -9.18 5.92 13.38
CA LEU A 217 -8.43 7.04 13.98
C LEU A 217 -8.33 7.03 15.51
N GLN A 218 -9.12 6.21 16.21
CA GLN A 218 -8.94 6.00 17.65
C GLN A 218 -7.68 5.19 17.94
N GLU A 219 -7.32 4.23 17.07
CA GLU A 219 -6.10 3.44 17.19
C GLU A 219 -4.86 4.25 16.78
N LEU A 220 -4.97 5.10 15.75
CA LEU A 220 -3.94 6.10 15.40
C LEU A 220 -3.75 7.16 16.51
N ALA A 221 -4.83 7.64 17.14
CA ALA A 221 -4.75 8.60 18.25
C ALA A 221 -4.17 7.98 19.53
N ARG A 222 -4.33 6.67 19.74
CA ARG A 222 -3.72 5.92 20.84
C ARG A 222 -2.21 5.72 20.62
N LEU A 223 -1.80 5.36 19.39
CA LEU A 223 -0.39 5.27 18.99
C LEU A 223 0.33 6.63 19.01
N ALA A 224 -0.39 7.74 18.80
CA ALA A 224 0.16 9.10 18.83
C ALA A 224 0.40 9.67 20.25
N GLN A 225 -0.15 9.06 21.31
CA GLN A 225 0.01 9.55 22.70
C GLN A 225 1.34 9.14 23.36
N THR A 226 2.06 8.16 22.80
CA THR A 226 3.30 7.61 23.43
C THR A 226 4.59 8.29 22.96
N GLY A 227 4.52 9.29 22.08
CA GLY A 227 5.69 9.96 21.53
C GLY A 227 6.36 9.13 20.43
N THR A 228 6.33 9.68 19.21
CA THR A 228 6.98 9.17 17.99
C THR A 228 6.60 7.74 17.58
N VAL A 229 5.70 7.61 16.60
CA VAL A 229 5.51 6.34 15.87
C VAL A 229 6.58 6.27 14.79
N SER A 230 7.64 5.48 15.04
CA SER A 230 8.65 5.12 14.04
C SER A 230 8.34 3.73 13.48
N GLY A 231 8.32 3.57 12.15
CA GLY A 231 8.38 2.25 11.52
C GLY A 231 7.04 1.62 11.10
N LEU A 232 6.11 2.41 10.57
CA LEU A 232 5.09 1.83 9.70
C LEU A 232 5.73 1.60 8.32
N THR A 233 6.11 0.35 8.04
CA THR A 233 6.67 -0.05 6.75
C THR A 233 5.57 -0.77 5.97
N LEU A 234 5.10 -0.16 4.87
CA LEU A 234 4.37 -0.86 3.83
C LEU A 234 5.42 -1.64 3.01
N LEU A 235 5.24 -2.95 2.87
CA LEU A 235 6.28 -3.88 2.43
C LEU A 235 6.14 -4.25 0.95
N ASP A 236 4.99 -3.98 0.33
CA ASP A 236 4.75 -4.23 -1.09
C ASP A 236 4.18 -3.03 -1.87
N ALA A 237 4.39 -3.03 -3.20
CA ALA A 237 3.96 -1.95 -4.11
C ALA A 237 2.43 -1.85 -4.32
N THR A 238 1.64 -2.62 -3.55
CA THR A 238 0.18 -2.63 -3.57
C THR A 238 -0.43 -2.35 -2.20
N ASP A 239 0.39 -2.21 -1.16
CA ASP A 239 -0.03 -1.94 0.20
C ASP A 239 -0.70 -0.57 0.26
N THR A 240 -1.95 -0.54 0.70
CA THR A 240 -2.74 0.68 0.81
C THR A 240 -3.06 0.93 2.28
N LEU A 241 -2.60 2.08 2.81
CA LEU A 241 -3.02 2.57 4.12
C LEU A 241 -4.24 3.48 3.96
N THR A 242 -5.38 3.09 4.55
CA THR A 242 -6.59 3.92 4.54
C THR A 242 -6.79 4.60 5.90
N ILE A 243 -6.79 5.94 5.93
CA ILE A 243 -7.02 6.73 7.16
C ILE A 243 -8.44 7.31 7.11
N SER A 244 -9.30 6.91 8.04
CA SER A 244 -10.73 7.22 8.04
C SER A 244 -11.15 8.28 9.06
N ASP A 245 -10.88 9.57 8.78
CA ASP A 245 -11.66 10.73 9.30
C ASP A 245 -11.31 12.03 8.53
N SER A 246 -12.18 13.02 8.66
CA SER A 246 -12.53 14.09 7.72
C SER A 246 -12.00 15.49 8.08
N SER A 247 -11.06 15.63 9.02
CA SER A 247 -10.52 16.95 9.40
C SER A 247 -9.21 17.29 8.68
N ALA A 248 -9.30 17.56 7.38
CA ALA A 248 -8.19 17.84 6.46
C ALA A 248 -7.46 19.20 6.65
N ALA A 249 -7.55 19.81 7.83
CA ALA A 249 -6.98 21.14 8.04
C ALA A 249 -5.57 21.04 8.67
N ALA A 250 -4.54 21.18 7.82
CA ALA A 250 -3.11 21.33 8.12
C ALA A 250 -2.32 20.05 8.45
N LEU A 251 -2.10 19.22 7.44
CA LEU A 251 -1.01 18.23 7.41
C LEU A 251 0.26 18.92 6.88
N ALA A 252 1.27 19.14 7.73
CA ALA A 252 2.58 19.60 7.27
C ALA A 252 3.47 18.39 7.01
N LEU A 253 3.99 18.24 5.79
CA LEU A 253 4.97 17.21 5.45
C LEU A 253 6.38 17.78 5.62
N ARG A 254 7.26 17.04 6.31
CA ARG A 254 8.67 17.41 6.43
C ARG A 254 9.57 16.27 5.97
N MET A 255 10.43 16.56 5.01
CA MET A 255 11.46 15.61 4.55
C MET A 255 12.66 15.62 5.50
N GLY A 256 13.15 14.41 5.83
CA GLY A 256 14.40 14.19 6.54
C GLY A 256 15.31 13.23 5.75
N THR A 257 16.56 13.07 6.19
CA THR A 257 17.53 12.17 5.53
C THR A 257 17.12 10.70 5.54
N ASP A 258 16.19 10.33 6.43
CA ASP A 258 15.82 8.94 6.71
C ASP A 258 14.35 8.63 6.38
N GLY A 259 13.61 9.58 5.77
CA GLY A 259 12.19 9.38 5.41
C GLY A 259 11.31 10.62 5.38
N VAL A 260 10.00 10.41 5.14
CA VAL A 260 8.97 11.46 5.08
C VAL A 260 8.21 11.50 6.39
N THR A 261 8.08 12.69 6.99
CA THR A 261 7.35 12.87 8.25
C THR A 261 6.01 13.59 8.03
N LEU A 262 4.90 12.96 8.43
CA LEU A 262 3.60 13.59 8.59
C LEU A 262 3.56 14.29 9.94
N VAL A 263 3.33 15.61 9.97
CA VAL A 263 3.21 16.39 11.20
C VAL A 263 1.80 16.96 11.30
N GLN A 264 1.08 16.56 12.36
CA GLN A 264 -0.17 17.18 12.79
C GLN A 264 -0.05 17.55 14.27
N GLY A 265 -0.02 18.84 14.62
CA GLY A 265 0.17 19.27 16.00
C GLY A 265 1.53 18.83 16.58
N THR A 266 1.57 18.33 17.83
CA THR A 266 2.79 17.89 18.54
C THR A 266 3.24 16.47 18.20
N SER A 267 2.62 15.80 17.21
CA SER A 267 2.84 14.39 16.91
C SER A 267 3.39 14.18 15.49
N GLU A 268 4.32 13.21 15.35
CA GLU A 268 5.03 12.89 14.10
C GLU A 268 4.79 11.42 13.69
N ILE A 269 4.55 11.17 12.39
CA ILE A 269 4.52 9.83 11.77
C ILE A 269 5.59 9.77 10.67
N ARG A 270 6.45 8.74 10.65
CA ARG A 270 7.57 8.62 9.69
C ARG A 270 7.39 7.43 8.74
N PHE A 271 7.54 7.67 7.45
CA PHE A 271 7.58 6.68 6.37
C PHE A 271 9.02 6.47 5.88
N ALA A 272 9.46 5.23 5.71
CA ALA A 272 10.77 4.90 5.16
C ALA A 272 10.69 4.78 3.63
N ALA A 273 11.39 5.64 2.89
CA ALA A 273 11.29 5.77 1.43
C ALA A 273 12.10 4.72 0.66
N LEU A 274 11.86 3.43 0.92
CA LEU A 274 12.53 2.35 0.18
C LEU A 274 11.77 1.97 -1.12
N HIS A 275 10.49 2.34 -1.25
CA HIS A 275 9.62 2.08 -2.39
C HIS A 275 8.62 3.23 -2.61
N SER A 276 7.90 3.21 -3.75
CA SER A 276 6.81 4.14 -4.00
C SER A 276 5.56 3.70 -3.25
N ASP A 277 5.00 4.60 -2.45
CA ASP A 277 3.93 4.28 -1.50
C ASP A 277 2.73 5.22 -1.70
N GLN A 278 1.52 4.72 -1.40
CA GLN A 278 0.28 5.49 -1.42
C GLN A 278 -0.50 5.35 -0.11
N VAL A 279 -0.91 6.49 0.45
CA VAL A 279 -1.87 6.56 1.57
C VAL A 279 -3.12 7.24 1.07
N SER A 280 -4.29 6.67 1.32
CA SER A 280 -5.58 7.27 0.93
C SER A 280 -6.37 7.69 2.17
N PHE A 281 -7.03 8.85 2.09
CA PHE A 281 -7.81 9.43 3.17
C PHE A 281 -9.32 9.31 2.87
N ALA A 282 -10.15 9.24 3.92
CA ALA A 282 -11.60 9.11 3.77
C ALA A 282 -12.31 10.35 3.17
N ASP A 283 -11.64 11.50 3.14
CA ASP A 283 -12.13 12.68 2.42
C ASP A 283 -11.90 12.59 0.89
N GLY A 284 -11.30 11.48 0.44
CA GLY A 284 -11.00 11.21 -0.96
C GLY A 284 -9.59 11.61 -1.38
N SER A 285 -8.84 12.34 -0.55
CA SER A 285 -7.46 12.74 -0.85
C SER A 285 -6.45 11.59 -0.73
N ARG A 286 -5.25 11.80 -1.26
CA ARG A 286 -4.12 10.86 -1.27
C ARG A 286 -2.82 11.53 -0.89
N LEU A 287 -1.95 10.78 -0.21
CA LEU A 287 -0.53 11.07 -0.09
C LEU A 287 0.24 10.06 -0.96
N LEU A 288 0.98 10.57 -1.93
CA LEU A 288 1.80 9.79 -2.87
C LEU A 288 3.28 10.08 -2.60
N ILE A 289 4.06 9.03 -2.33
CA ILE A 289 5.48 9.14 -2.01
C ILE A 289 6.28 8.48 -3.13
N GLY A 290 7.05 9.27 -3.87
CA GLY A 290 7.94 8.82 -4.92
C GLY A 290 9.35 8.47 -4.42
N THR A 291 10.05 7.66 -5.20
CA THR A 291 11.46 7.29 -4.96
C THR A 291 12.41 8.17 -5.77
N ALA A 292 13.66 7.73 -5.95
CA ALA A 292 14.62 8.37 -6.85
C ALA A 292 14.57 7.79 -8.29
N SER A 293 13.69 6.82 -8.54
CA SER A 293 13.48 6.21 -9.85
C SER A 293 12.42 6.98 -10.63
N SER A 294 12.47 6.93 -11.97
CA SER A 294 11.43 7.53 -12.82
C SER A 294 10.08 6.84 -12.64
N GLU A 295 9.08 7.60 -12.20
CA GLU A 295 7.78 7.09 -11.80
C GLU A 295 6.61 7.83 -12.47
N THR A 296 5.40 7.27 -12.34
CA THR A 296 4.15 7.96 -12.68
C THR A 296 3.25 7.90 -11.46
N LEU A 297 2.92 9.07 -10.90
CA LEU A 297 2.12 9.23 -9.70
C LEU A 297 0.83 9.96 -10.04
N SER A 298 -0.31 9.34 -9.75
CA SER A 298 -1.63 9.88 -10.08
C SER A 298 -2.50 10.04 -8.85
N GLY A 299 -2.89 11.28 -8.60
CA GLY A 299 -3.82 11.70 -7.59
C GLY A 299 -5.26 11.29 -7.90
N SER A 300 -6.17 11.94 -7.21
CA SER A 300 -7.56 11.60 -6.99
C SER A 300 -8.43 12.81 -7.36
N ALA A 301 -9.63 12.88 -6.79
CA ALA A 301 -10.48 14.08 -6.89
C ALA A 301 -10.50 14.88 -5.57
N GLY A 302 -9.69 14.47 -4.58
CA GLY A 302 -9.48 15.18 -3.32
C GLY A 302 -8.19 16.03 -3.36
N ASN A 303 -7.91 16.73 -2.25
CA ASN A 303 -6.72 17.58 -2.14
C ASN A 303 -5.48 16.75 -1.79
N ASP A 304 -4.74 16.36 -2.82
CA ASP A 304 -3.66 15.40 -2.70
C ASP A 304 -2.32 16.01 -2.37
N ARG A 305 -1.41 15.15 -1.90
CA ARG A 305 -0.05 15.55 -1.57
C ARG A 305 0.97 14.58 -2.12
N PHE A 306 1.92 15.11 -2.87
CA PHE A 306 3.01 14.38 -3.48
C PHE A 306 4.30 14.67 -2.72
N VAL A 307 5.20 13.69 -2.68
CA VAL A 307 6.57 13.84 -2.18
C VAL A 307 7.52 13.25 -3.20
N GLU A 308 8.44 14.06 -3.71
CA GLU A 308 9.43 13.63 -4.71
C GLU A 308 10.80 13.43 -4.06
N SER A 309 11.49 12.35 -4.43
CA SER A 309 12.85 12.05 -3.96
C SER A 309 13.91 12.07 -5.08
N GLY A 310 13.56 12.59 -6.26
CA GLY A 310 14.40 12.69 -7.46
C GLY A 310 13.96 11.74 -8.58
N GLY A 311 14.63 11.79 -9.75
CA GLY A 311 14.22 10.98 -10.91
C GLY A 311 13.57 11.81 -12.03
N GLN A 312 12.95 11.11 -12.99
CA GLN A 312 12.13 11.77 -14.03
C GLN A 312 10.70 11.31 -13.89
N ASP A 313 9.92 12.09 -13.15
CA ASP A 313 8.60 11.64 -12.71
C ASP A 313 7.47 12.35 -13.45
N TRP A 314 6.34 11.67 -13.56
CA TRP A 314 5.10 12.17 -14.14
C TRP A 314 4.05 12.24 -13.05
N LEU A 315 3.79 13.45 -12.55
CA LEU A 315 2.85 13.71 -11.46
C LEU A 315 1.58 14.35 -12.01
N SER A 316 0.43 13.75 -11.71
CA SER A 316 -0.90 14.28 -12.02
C SER A 316 -1.70 14.40 -10.73
N GLY A 317 -2.05 15.61 -10.30
CA GLY A 317 -2.81 15.85 -9.07
C GLY A 317 -4.28 15.45 -9.18
N GLY A 318 -4.87 15.65 -10.35
CA GLY A 318 -6.28 15.38 -10.58
C GLY A 318 -7.14 16.60 -10.25
N ALA A 319 -8.29 16.39 -9.61
CA ALA A 319 -9.15 17.50 -9.18
C ALA A 319 -8.91 17.78 -7.70
N GLY A 320 -8.85 19.04 -7.30
CA GLY A 320 -8.60 19.38 -5.90
C GLY A 320 -7.73 20.62 -5.76
N GLN A 321 -7.08 20.71 -4.60
CA GLN A 321 -5.94 21.59 -4.38
C GLN A 321 -4.77 20.71 -3.98
N ASP A 322 -3.89 20.46 -4.95
CA ASP A 322 -2.85 19.46 -4.88
C ASP A 322 -1.49 20.10 -4.63
N HIS A 323 -0.71 19.44 -3.78
CA HIS A 323 0.57 19.96 -3.30
C HIS A 323 1.71 19.01 -3.59
N LEU A 324 2.85 19.51 -4.08
CA LEU A 324 4.10 18.75 -4.17
C LEU A 324 5.12 19.24 -3.13
N SER A 325 5.58 18.34 -2.27
CA SER A 325 6.61 18.61 -1.25
C SER A 325 8.00 18.26 -1.76
N LEU A 326 8.96 19.16 -1.56
CA LEU A 326 10.31 19.08 -2.09
C LEU A 326 11.35 19.24 -0.97
N ALA A 327 12.42 18.43 -1.03
CA ALA A 327 13.44 18.39 0.02
C ALA A 327 14.34 19.63 0.08
N GLY A 328 14.58 20.29 -1.06
CA GLY A 328 15.50 21.41 -1.18
C GLY A 328 14.84 22.78 -1.09
N ALA A 329 15.66 23.83 -1.00
CA ALA A 329 15.20 25.21 -1.08
C ALA A 329 14.77 25.57 -2.51
N ARG A 330 13.84 26.54 -2.68
CA ARG A 330 13.36 26.97 -4.01
C ARG A 330 14.48 27.29 -5.00
N ALA A 331 15.58 27.85 -4.52
CA ALA A 331 16.73 28.23 -5.35
C ALA A 331 17.43 27.03 -6.03
N GLU A 332 17.20 25.80 -5.54
CA GLU A 332 17.78 24.56 -6.07
C GLU A 332 16.98 23.99 -7.26
N TYR A 333 15.80 24.54 -7.52
CA TYR A 333 14.89 24.06 -8.55
C TYR A 333 14.69 25.08 -9.67
N GLN A 334 14.56 24.59 -10.90
CA GLN A 334 14.18 25.37 -12.07
C GLN A 334 12.76 24.98 -12.46
N LEU A 335 11.92 25.97 -12.75
CA LEU A 335 10.52 25.78 -13.06
C LEU A 335 10.21 26.44 -14.40
N SER A 336 9.60 25.70 -15.32
CA SER A 336 9.21 26.18 -16.64
C SER A 336 7.91 25.54 -17.11
N GLN A 337 7.03 26.29 -17.78
CA GLN A 337 5.85 25.70 -18.41
C GLN A 337 6.28 24.82 -19.58
N ASP A 338 5.61 23.68 -19.75
CA ASP A 338 5.89 22.73 -20.83
C ASP A 338 5.21 23.11 -22.17
N GLY A 339 4.36 24.13 -22.17
CA GLY A 339 3.59 24.57 -23.34
C GLY A 339 2.35 23.72 -23.62
N ALA A 340 2.01 22.82 -22.72
CA ALA A 340 0.90 21.90 -22.82
C ALA A 340 0.32 21.63 -21.42
N GLY A 341 -0.14 22.71 -20.77
CA GLY A 341 -0.91 22.67 -19.53
C GLY A 341 -0.21 22.06 -18.31
N GLY A 342 1.12 21.89 -18.33
CA GLY A 342 1.89 21.42 -17.19
C GLY A 342 3.12 22.26 -16.89
N TRP A 343 3.84 21.85 -15.86
CA TRP A 343 5.11 22.44 -15.44
C TRP A 343 6.21 21.39 -15.47
N LEU A 344 7.40 21.78 -15.93
CA LEU A 344 8.64 21.03 -15.74
C LEU A 344 9.35 21.62 -14.52
N LEU A 345 9.65 20.76 -13.56
CA LEU A 345 10.41 21.04 -12.36
C LEU A 345 11.75 20.28 -12.45
N SER A 346 12.85 21.01 -12.64
CA SER A 346 14.19 20.42 -12.76
C SER A 346 15.05 20.72 -11.53
N SER A 347 15.81 19.74 -11.08
CA SER A 347 16.82 19.86 -10.03
C SER A 347 18.07 19.04 -10.39
N ALA A 348 19.07 19.01 -9.50
CA ALA A 348 20.22 18.10 -9.66
C ALA A 348 19.82 16.61 -9.56
N ALA A 349 18.67 16.30 -8.94
CA ALA A 349 18.17 14.94 -8.76
C ALA A 349 17.38 14.43 -9.98
N GLY A 350 16.97 15.32 -10.90
CA GLY A 350 16.25 14.95 -12.10
C GLY A 350 15.27 16.02 -12.59
N THR A 351 14.33 15.64 -13.45
CA THR A 351 13.33 16.56 -14.02
C THR A 351 11.98 15.88 -14.07
N SER A 352 11.04 16.45 -13.32
CA SER A 352 9.70 15.91 -13.13
C SER A 352 8.68 16.83 -13.79
N ARG A 353 7.62 16.24 -14.34
CA ARG A 353 6.53 16.95 -14.99
C ARG A 353 5.30 16.93 -14.09
N LEU A 354 4.69 18.09 -13.91
CA LEU A 354 3.58 18.33 -13.00
C LEU A 354 2.34 18.77 -13.79
N THR A 355 1.24 18.05 -13.68
CA THR A 355 -0.09 18.44 -14.17
C THR A 355 -1.09 18.45 -13.02
N GLY A 356 -2.00 19.43 -12.99
CA GLY A 356 -2.97 19.58 -11.90
C GLY A 356 -2.32 19.67 -10.51
N ILE A 357 -1.15 20.29 -10.40
CA ILE A 357 -0.53 20.60 -9.09
C ILE A 357 -0.58 22.12 -8.91
N GLU A 358 -1.26 22.58 -7.87
CA GLU A 358 -1.45 24.01 -7.62
C GLU A 358 -0.35 24.61 -6.75
N THR A 359 0.29 23.79 -5.88
CA THR A 359 1.22 24.32 -4.89
C THR A 359 2.50 23.48 -4.77
N LEU A 360 3.65 24.18 -4.75
CA LEU A 360 4.96 23.58 -4.45
C LEU A 360 5.40 24.00 -3.04
N ASP A 361 5.67 23.03 -2.18
CA ASP A 361 6.18 23.23 -0.84
C ASP A 361 7.68 22.89 -0.79
N PHE A 362 8.52 23.92 -0.95
CA PHE A 362 9.96 23.80 -0.80
C PHE A 362 10.34 23.82 0.69
N ALA A 363 11.56 23.40 1.01
CA ALA A 363 12.05 23.40 2.39
C ALA A 363 12.11 24.80 3.03
N ASP A 364 12.20 25.86 2.23
CA ASP A 364 12.32 27.25 2.68
C ASP A 364 11.05 28.10 2.45
N GLN A 365 10.14 27.69 1.58
CA GLN A 365 8.90 28.43 1.28
C GLN A 365 7.87 27.61 0.50
N THR A 366 6.62 28.06 0.57
CA THR A 366 5.53 27.59 -0.30
C THR A 366 5.39 28.52 -1.52
N TYR A 367 5.17 27.93 -2.69
CA TYR A 367 5.01 28.62 -3.96
C TYR A 367 3.75 28.14 -4.68
N ALA A 368 2.76 29.02 -4.84
CA ALA A 368 1.58 28.73 -5.64
C ALA A 368 1.96 28.78 -7.14
N LEU A 369 1.69 27.70 -7.86
CA LEU A 369 1.85 27.63 -9.30
C LEU A 369 0.75 28.44 -9.99
N PRO A 370 1.12 29.37 -10.88
CA PRO A 370 0.15 29.95 -11.80
C PRO A 370 -0.47 28.84 -12.65
N SER A 371 -1.77 28.91 -12.92
CA SER A 371 -2.40 27.99 -13.88
C SER A 371 -1.64 28.06 -15.21
N PRO A 372 -1.12 26.92 -15.71
CA PRO A 372 -0.39 26.91 -16.96
C PRO A 372 -1.31 27.34 -18.10
N ALA A 373 -0.78 28.08 -19.07
CA ALA A 373 -1.57 28.50 -20.22
C ALA A 373 -1.90 27.27 -21.08
N VAL A 374 -3.17 26.85 -21.08
CA VAL A 374 -3.62 25.73 -21.92
C VAL A 374 -3.89 26.23 -23.33
N SER A 375 -3.30 25.57 -24.33
CA SER A 375 -3.49 25.91 -25.74
C SER A 375 -4.71 25.18 -26.31
N GLY A 376 -5.86 25.87 -26.35
CA GLY A 376 -7.06 25.43 -27.08
C GLY A 376 -8.39 25.77 -26.40
N PRO A 377 -9.53 25.60 -27.09
CA PRO A 377 -10.84 25.98 -26.55
C PRO A 377 -11.35 24.96 -25.53
N GLU A 378 -12.03 25.44 -24.49
CA GLU A 378 -12.74 24.58 -23.53
C GLU A 378 -13.82 23.74 -24.24
N VAL A 379 -13.88 22.46 -23.90
CA VAL A 379 -14.96 21.54 -24.26
C VAL A 379 -15.90 21.45 -23.08
N HIS A 380 -17.17 21.77 -23.33
CA HIS A 380 -18.22 21.85 -22.32
C HIS A 380 -19.11 20.60 -22.38
N ARG A 381 -19.49 20.08 -21.22
CA ARG A 381 -20.36 18.90 -21.06
C ARG A 381 -21.78 19.30 -20.67
N PHE A 382 -22.75 18.64 -21.30
CA PHE A 382 -24.17 18.82 -21.04
C PHE A 382 -24.87 17.46 -20.90
N TYR A 383 -25.62 17.25 -19.82
CA TYR A 383 -26.42 16.04 -19.62
C TYR A 383 -27.84 16.17 -20.19
N ASN A 384 -28.17 15.35 -21.19
CA ASN A 384 -29.50 15.22 -21.77
C ASN A 384 -30.40 14.33 -20.91
N LYS A 385 -31.29 14.95 -20.14
CA LYS A 385 -32.26 14.28 -19.25
C LYS A 385 -33.30 13.46 -20.01
N ALA A 386 -33.59 13.77 -21.28
CA ALA A 386 -34.64 13.09 -22.04
C ALA A 386 -34.23 11.69 -22.50
N VAL A 387 -32.93 11.50 -22.79
CA VAL A 387 -32.40 10.24 -23.33
C VAL A 387 -31.27 9.64 -22.50
N GLY A 388 -30.85 10.31 -21.42
CA GLY A 388 -29.83 9.83 -20.49
C GLY A 388 -28.43 9.81 -21.08
N THR A 389 -28.08 10.80 -21.92
CA THR A 389 -26.76 10.87 -22.57
C THR A 389 -26.11 12.23 -22.39
N HIS A 390 -24.81 12.30 -22.60
CA HIS A 390 -24.06 13.55 -22.55
C HIS A 390 -23.80 14.10 -23.95
N PHE A 391 -23.56 15.41 -24.01
CA PHE A 391 -23.18 16.16 -25.20
C PHE A 391 -21.96 17.01 -24.88
N TRP A 392 -20.93 16.87 -25.70
CA TRP A 392 -19.67 17.61 -25.62
C TRP A 392 -19.53 18.55 -26.82
N THR A 393 -19.11 19.79 -26.57
CA THR A 393 -18.86 20.79 -27.62
C THR A 393 -17.86 21.85 -27.17
N ALA A 394 -17.01 22.30 -28.09
CA ALA A 394 -16.19 23.52 -27.93
C ALA A 394 -16.81 24.74 -28.64
N SER A 395 -17.97 24.58 -29.29
CA SER A 395 -18.62 25.67 -30.03
C SER A 395 -19.34 26.61 -29.08
N GLU A 396 -18.84 27.84 -28.95
CA GLU A 396 -19.47 28.89 -28.15
C GLU A 396 -20.95 29.10 -28.50
N SER A 397 -21.29 28.98 -29.78
CA SER A 397 -22.68 29.10 -30.25
C SER A 397 -23.58 27.96 -29.77
N GLU A 398 -23.07 26.72 -29.73
CA GLU A 398 -23.81 25.56 -29.23
C GLU A 398 -23.95 25.63 -27.72
N ILE A 399 -22.88 26.03 -27.01
CA ILE A 399 -22.87 26.25 -25.57
C ILE A 399 -23.94 27.28 -25.18
N ALA A 400 -23.94 28.44 -25.85
CA ALA A 400 -24.92 29.50 -25.59
C ALA A 400 -26.35 29.03 -25.88
N ALA A 401 -26.57 28.33 -26.99
CA ALA A 401 -27.90 27.81 -27.35
C ALA A 401 -28.41 26.77 -26.35
N LEU A 402 -27.56 25.85 -25.89
CA LEU A 402 -27.92 24.80 -24.94
C LEU A 402 -28.18 25.35 -23.54
N LYS A 403 -27.38 26.33 -23.08
CA LYS A 403 -27.62 27.07 -21.82
C LYS A 403 -28.93 27.86 -21.85
N ALA A 404 -29.23 28.53 -22.96
CA ALA A 404 -30.40 29.39 -23.08
C ALA A 404 -31.73 28.62 -23.26
N LYS A 405 -31.71 27.45 -23.92
CA LYS A 405 -32.96 26.78 -24.34
C LYS A 405 -33.67 25.94 -23.27
N GLY A 406 -33.09 25.70 -22.08
CA GLY A 406 -33.74 24.86 -21.05
C GLY A 406 -34.22 23.49 -21.58
N GLY A 407 -33.65 23.01 -22.69
CA GLY A 407 -34.24 22.05 -23.62
C GLY A 407 -34.05 20.59 -23.22
N GLY A 408 -34.15 20.29 -21.93
CA GLY A 408 -33.87 18.95 -21.39
C GLY A 408 -32.38 18.66 -21.19
N PHE A 409 -31.49 19.63 -21.42
CA PHE A 409 -30.06 19.51 -21.08
C PHE A 409 -29.75 20.21 -19.75
N THR A 410 -28.87 19.61 -18.96
CA THR A 410 -28.28 20.21 -17.75
C THR A 410 -26.84 20.56 -18.09
N TYR A 411 -26.45 21.82 -17.89
CA TYR A 411 -25.07 22.23 -18.09
C TYR A 411 -24.22 21.75 -16.93
N GLU A 412 -23.12 21.06 -17.22
CA GLU A 412 -22.24 20.47 -16.21
C GLU A 412 -20.90 21.20 -16.08
N GLY A 413 -20.51 22.00 -17.08
CA GLY A 413 -19.28 22.80 -17.03
C GLY A 413 -18.33 22.53 -18.20
N PRO A 414 -17.23 23.29 -18.29
CA PRO A 414 -16.04 22.83 -19.01
C PRO A 414 -15.52 21.55 -18.36
N VAL A 415 -15.05 20.61 -19.16
CA VAL A 415 -14.52 19.32 -18.67
C VAL A 415 -13.07 19.07 -19.07
N PHE A 416 -12.65 19.59 -20.22
CA PHE A 416 -11.27 19.59 -20.68
C PHE A 416 -11.12 20.63 -21.79
N HIS A 417 -9.90 20.91 -22.20
CA HIS A 417 -9.52 21.74 -23.33
C HIS A 417 -9.20 20.88 -24.56
N ALA A 418 -9.85 21.21 -25.66
CA ALA A 418 -9.51 20.66 -26.97
C ALA A 418 -8.11 21.11 -27.39
N ALA A 419 -7.48 20.36 -28.28
CA ALA A 419 -6.19 20.74 -28.84
C ALA A 419 -6.31 22.04 -29.68
N GLY A 420 -5.26 22.87 -29.65
CA GLY A 420 -5.10 24.06 -30.49
C GLY A 420 -4.83 23.75 -31.98
N THR A 421 -3.90 24.47 -32.61
CA THR A 421 -3.67 24.41 -34.07
C THR A 421 -2.65 23.37 -34.54
N ASP A 422 -1.74 22.88 -33.69
CA ASP A 422 -0.62 22.02 -34.12
C ASP A 422 -0.76 20.57 -33.63
N GLY A 423 -0.55 19.59 -34.53
CA GLY A 423 -0.46 18.16 -34.19
C GLY A 423 -1.77 17.45 -33.84
N THR A 424 -2.90 17.90 -34.40
CA THR A 424 -4.25 17.52 -33.94
C THR A 424 -5.02 16.54 -34.83
N LEU A 425 -5.79 15.65 -34.19
CA LEU A 425 -6.84 14.83 -34.78
C LEU A 425 -8.18 15.56 -34.75
N ASP A 426 -9.02 15.28 -35.74
CA ASP A 426 -10.44 15.66 -35.71
C ASP A 426 -11.23 14.71 -34.82
N VAL A 427 -11.92 15.24 -33.81
CA VAL A 427 -12.96 14.47 -33.08
C VAL A 427 -14.29 14.69 -33.80
N PHE A 428 -14.73 13.65 -34.50
CA PHE A 428 -15.99 13.64 -35.24
C PHE A 428 -17.16 13.38 -34.29
N ARG A 429 -18.26 14.11 -34.46
CA ARG A 429 -19.53 13.89 -33.76
C ARG A 429 -20.57 13.33 -34.73
N LEU A 430 -21.10 12.16 -34.41
CA LEU A 430 -22.19 11.53 -35.15
C LEU A 430 -23.48 11.58 -34.34
N PHE A 431 -24.61 11.84 -34.98
CA PHE A 431 -25.91 11.93 -34.32
C PHE A 431 -26.89 10.86 -34.82
N HIS A 432 -27.51 10.14 -33.88
CA HIS A 432 -28.54 9.14 -34.17
C HIS A 432 -29.95 9.73 -34.03
N ALA A 433 -30.59 10.02 -35.15
CA ALA A 433 -31.83 10.81 -35.17
C ALA A 433 -33.02 10.17 -34.43
N LYS A 434 -33.11 8.84 -34.39
CA LYS A 434 -34.23 8.15 -33.71
C LYS A 434 -34.09 8.09 -32.20
N SER A 435 -32.86 8.06 -31.70
CA SER A 435 -32.61 7.90 -30.26
C SER A 435 -32.07 9.17 -29.60
N GLY A 436 -31.76 10.21 -30.38
CA GLY A 436 -31.20 11.47 -29.87
C GLY A 436 -29.77 11.36 -29.32
N ARG A 437 -29.04 10.28 -29.66
CA ARG A 437 -27.73 9.97 -29.07
C ARG A 437 -26.60 10.51 -29.94
N HIS A 438 -25.50 10.88 -29.30
CA HIS A 438 -24.27 11.27 -29.98
C HIS A 438 -23.18 10.20 -29.79
N PHE A 439 -22.31 10.11 -30.79
CA PHE A 439 -21.13 9.26 -30.78
C PHE A 439 -19.93 10.10 -31.20
N TYR A 440 -18.81 9.96 -30.50
CA TYR A 440 -17.59 10.71 -30.73
C TYR A 440 -16.44 9.76 -31.05
N THR A 441 -15.66 10.12 -32.07
CA THR A 441 -14.46 9.35 -32.46
C THR A 441 -13.41 10.25 -33.09
N ALA A 442 -12.14 10.02 -32.75
CA ALA A 442 -11.00 10.61 -33.47
C ALA A 442 -10.55 9.77 -34.69
N SER A 443 -11.17 8.60 -34.91
CA SER A 443 -10.86 7.72 -36.03
C SER A 443 -11.79 8.00 -37.21
N ALA A 444 -11.21 8.51 -38.30
CA ALA A 444 -11.93 8.70 -39.56
C ALA A 444 -12.46 7.36 -40.11
N ASP A 445 -11.74 6.26 -39.88
CA ASP A 445 -12.16 4.92 -40.31
C ASP A 445 -13.35 4.41 -39.49
N GLU A 446 -13.35 4.61 -38.17
CA GLU A 446 -14.49 4.26 -37.31
C GLU A 446 -15.73 5.08 -37.70
N ARG A 447 -15.56 6.39 -37.92
CA ARG A 447 -16.62 7.26 -38.43
C ARG A 447 -17.20 6.72 -39.74
N ASN A 448 -16.34 6.42 -40.71
CA ASN A 448 -16.75 5.92 -42.03
C ASN A 448 -17.47 4.56 -41.91
N ALA A 449 -17.00 3.67 -41.04
CA ALA A 449 -17.62 2.37 -40.79
C ALA A 449 -19.02 2.50 -40.17
N VAL A 450 -19.20 3.40 -39.19
CA VAL A 450 -20.51 3.67 -38.58
C VAL A 450 -21.50 4.23 -39.60
N LEU A 451 -21.06 5.12 -40.50
CA LEU A 451 -21.90 5.70 -41.55
C LEU A 451 -22.22 4.72 -42.69
N ALA A 452 -21.27 3.84 -43.05
CA ALA A 452 -21.46 2.84 -44.11
C ALA A 452 -22.41 1.71 -43.69
N ASN A 453 -22.57 1.48 -42.38
CA ASN A 453 -23.58 0.56 -41.88
C ASN A 453 -24.98 1.15 -42.10
N GLY A 454 -25.64 0.75 -43.19
CA GLY A 454 -26.98 1.23 -43.57
C GLY A 454 -28.12 0.99 -42.57
N LYS A 455 -27.84 0.35 -41.42
CA LYS A 455 -28.75 0.17 -40.28
C LYS A 455 -28.37 1.00 -39.06
N SER A 456 -27.27 1.74 -39.08
CA SER A 456 -26.73 2.45 -37.92
C SER A 456 -27.62 3.61 -37.46
N GLY A 457 -28.28 4.29 -38.40
CA GLY A 457 -29.15 5.45 -38.13
C GLY A 457 -28.41 6.73 -37.74
N TYR A 458 -27.08 6.74 -37.82
CA TYR A 458 -26.24 7.89 -37.53
C TYR A 458 -26.09 8.78 -38.77
N ARG A 459 -26.02 10.09 -38.55
CA ARG A 459 -25.57 11.09 -39.53
C ARG A 459 -24.31 11.78 -39.01
N ASP A 460 -23.47 12.23 -39.94
CA ASP A 460 -22.30 13.03 -39.60
C ASP A 460 -22.70 14.47 -39.26
N GLU A 461 -22.25 14.96 -38.10
CA GLU A 461 -22.37 16.38 -37.72
C GLU A 461 -21.04 17.13 -37.87
N GLY A 462 -19.98 16.45 -38.34
CA GLY A 462 -18.67 17.02 -38.59
C GLY A 462 -17.74 16.99 -37.38
N VAL A 463 -16.72 17.85 -37.43
CA VAL A 463 -15.71 17.99 -36.37
C VAL A 463 -16.30 18.79 -35.22
N ALA A 464 -16.42 18.18 -34.05
CA ALA A 464 -16.89 18.86 -32.85
C ALA A 464 -15.78 19.68 -32.19
N PHE A 465 -14.56 19.14 -32.15
CA PHE A 465 -13.36 19.79 -31.65
C PHE A 465 -12.12 19.00 -32.09
N LYS A 466 -10.94 19.54 -31.80
CA LYS A 466 -9.64 18.93 -32.08
C LYS A 466 -9.12 18.20 -30.83
N ALA A 467 -8.42 17.10 -31.03
CA ALA A 467 -7.72 16.36 -29.99
C ALA A 467 -6.26 16.12 -30.40
N TYR A 468 -5.41 15.67 -29.49
CA TYR A 468 -4.02 15.34 -29.81
C TYR A 468 -3.90 13.94 -30.42
N SER A 469 -2.89 13.75 -31.27
CA SER A 469 -2.68 12.56 -32.09
C SER A 469 -2.14 11.33 -31.36
N GLY A 470 -1.76 11.49 -30.09
CA GLY A 470 -1.33 10.40 -29.23
C GLY A 470 -0.84 10.95 -27.90
N ASP A 471 -0.36 10.04 -27.07
CA ASP A 471 0.39 10.35 -25.86
C ASP A 471 1.77 10.89 -26.26
N SER A 472 1.82 12.19 -26.57
CA SER A 472 3.06 12.91 -26.87
C SER A 472 3.66 13.56 -25.62
N GLY A 473 3.20 13.11 -24.45
CA GLY A 473 3.54 13.61 -23.14
C GLY A 473 2.35 14.29 -22.47
N PRO A 474 2.05 15.56 -22.79
CA PRO A 474 1.35 16.41 -21.86
C PRO A 474 -0.16 16.25 -21.71
N GLN A 475 -0.72 15.35 -22.51
CA GLN A 475 -2.15 15.21 -22.71
C GLN A 475 -2.77 14.16 -21.79
N GLU A 476 -4.02 14.36 -21.42
CA GLU A 476 -4.81 13.37 -20.69
C GLU A 476 -5.64 12.51 -21.65
N ALA A 477 -5.73 11.23 -21.31
CA ALA A 477 -6.49 10.27 -22.10
C ALA A 477 -7.99 10.44 -21.84
N VAL A 478 -8.77 10.71 -22.89
CA VAL A 478 -10.22 10.61 -22.81
C VAL A 478 -10.63 9.15 -22.99
N HIS A 479 -11.11 8.56 -21.90
CA HIS A 479 -11.56 7.18 -21.80
C HIS A 479 -12.99 7.02 -22.33
N ARG A 480 -13.20 6.02 -23.19
CA ARG A 480 -14.52 5.66 -23.73
C ARG A 480 -15.09 4.45 -22.98
N LEU A 481 -16.31 4.60 -22.47
CA LEU A 481 -17.05 3.53 -21.82
C LEU A 481 -18.37 3.30 -22.58
N PHE A 482 -18.68 2.04 -22.85
CA PHE A 482 -19.93 1.62 -23.48
C PHE A 482 -20.93 1.13 -22.45
N HIS A 483 -22.11 1.72 -22.42
CA HIS A 483 -23.21 1.28 -21.57
C HIS A 483 -24.06 0.22 -22.29
N THR A 484 -23.91 -1.03 -21.89
CA THR A 484 -24.46 -2.23 -22.54
C THR A 484 -25.99 -2.26 -22.61
N LYS A 485 -26.69 -1.70 -21.63
CA LYS A 485 -28.17 -1.70 -21.62
C LYS A 485 -28.78 -0.64 -22.54
N THR A 486 -28.14 0.53 -22.62
CA THR A 486 -28.68 1.64 -23.41
C THR A 486 -28.08 1.67 -24.80
N GLY A 487 -26.87 1.13 -25.01
CA GLY A 487 -26.11 1.29 -26.23
C GLY A 487 -25.58 2.71 -26.42
N THR A 488 -25.17 3.37 -25.34
CA THR A 488 -24.62 4.74 -25.33
C THR A 488 -23.17 4.74 -24.90
N HIS A 489 -22.41 5.76 -25.30
CA HIS A 489 -21.02 5.92 -24.88
C HIS A 489 -20.90 7.08 -23.89
N PHE A 490 -19.97 6.92 -22.95
CA PHE A 490 -19.55 7.95 -22.01
C PHE A 490 -18.06 8.23 -22.23
N TYR A 491 -17.67 9.50 -22.10
CA TYR A 491 -16.32 9.98 -22.38
C TYR A 491 -15.84 10.83 -21.20
N THR A 492 -14.68 10.48 -20.64
CA THR A 492 -14.08 11.20 -19.51
C THR A 492 -12.56 11.11 -19.54
N ASP A 493 -11.92 12.24 -19.33
CA ASP A 493 -10.50 12.40 -18.97
C ASP A 493 -10.25 12.09 -17.47
N SER A 494 -11.27 12.22 -16.62
CA SER A 494 -11.19 11.82 -15.21
C SER A 494 -11.15 10.30 -15.03
N LEU A 495 -10.01 9.80 -14.56
CA LEU A 495 -9.85 8.40 -14.12
C LEU A 495 -10.81 8.05 -12.97
N ALA A 496 -11.05 8.99 -12.04
CA ALA A 496 -11.98 8.77 -10.93
C ALA A 496 -13.42 8.56 -11.42
N GLU A 497 -13.89 9.35 -12.39
CA GLU A 497 -15.23 9.18 -12.96
C GLU A 497 -15.32 7.84 -13.74
N LYS A 498 -14.28 7.48 -14.50
CA LYS A 498 -14.18 6.19 -15.19
C LYS A 498 -14.26 5.02 -14.21
N ASP A 499 -13.46 5.03 -13.14
CA ASP A 499 -13.39 3.94 -12.16
C ASP A 499 -14.70 3.82 -11.37
N ALA A 500 -15.31 4.93 -10.98
CA ALA A 500 -16.61 4.94 -10.30
C ALA A 500 -17.72 4.32 -11.17
N LEU A 501 -17.73 4.57 -12.49
CA LEU A 501 -18.70 3.96 -13.40
C LEU A 501 -18.49 2.44 -13.54
N LEU A 502 -17.24 1.97 -13.55
CA LEU A 502 -16.91 0.54 -13.67
C LEU A 502 -17.18 -0.25 -12.39
N LEU A 503 -16.92 0.34 -11.22
CA LEU A 503 -17.20 -0.27 -9.90
C LEU A 503 -18.68 -0.22 -9.55
N GLY A 504 -19.34 0.91 -9.78
CA GLY A 504 -20.70 1.18 -9.31
C GLY A 504 -21.82 0.66 -10.21
N GLN A 505 -21.55 0.44 -11.51
CA GLN A 505 -22.59 0.07 -12.48
C GLN A 505 -22.13 -1.07 -13.40
N LYS A 506 -22.65 -2.28 -13.18
CA LYS A 506 -22.37 -3.50 -13.98
C LYS A 506 -22.71 -3.39 -15.47
N ASP A 507 -23.29 -2.28 -15.90
CA ASP A 507 -23.75 -2.06 -17.26
C ASP A 507 -22.73 -1.33 -18.13
N PHE A 508 -21.63 -0.81 -17.57
CA PHE A 508 -20.54 -0.19 -18.35
C PHE A 508 -19.43 -1.18 -18.70
N THR A 509 -18.89 -1.06 -19.91
CA THR A 509 -17.71 -1.78 -20.41
C THR A 509 -16.69 -0.76 -20.90
N TYR A 510 -15.43 -0.91 -20.47
CA TYR A 510 -14.35 -0.03 -20.93
C TYR A 510 -13.93 -0.41 -22.36
N GLU A 511 -13.92 0.57 -23.27
CA GLU A 511 -13.56 0.38 -24.68
C GLU A 511 -12.16 0.92 -25.03
N GLY A 512 -11.46 1.51 -24.06
CA GLY A 512 -10.12 2.07 -24.27
C GLY A 512 -10.10 3.60 -24.34
N ILE A 513 -8.96 4.12 -24.81
CA ILE A 513 -8.73 5.55 -24.99
C ILE A 513 -9.31 5.97 -26.35
N ALA A 514 -10.20 6.96 -26.35
CA ALA A 514 -10.78 7.50 -27.58
C ALA A 514 -9.86 8.51 -28.26
N PHE A 515 -9.26 9.41 -27.49
CA PHE A 515 -8.37 10.49 -27.94
C PHE A 515 -7.73 11.17 -26.73
N TRP A 516 -6.85 12.14 -26.98
CA TRP A 516 -6.06 12.84 -25.97
C TRP A 516 -6.40 14.33 -25.94
N VAL A 517 -6.55 14.92 -24.76
CA VAL A 517 -6.96 16.32 -24.52
C VAL A 517 -6.06 16.99 -23.48
N MET A 518 -6.30 18.25 -23.16
CA MET A 518 -5.65 18.94 -22.03
C MET A 518 -6.70 19.18 -20.94
N SER A 519 -6.40 18.96 -19.67
CA SER A 519 -7.37 19.18 -18.59
C SER A 519 -7.09 20.48 -17.86
#